data_AF-A0A4Q9L2V0-F1
#
_entry.id   AF-A0A4Q9L2V0-F1
#
_cell.length_a   1.000
_cell.length_b   1.000
_cell.length_c   1.000
_cell.angle_alpha   90.00
_cell.angle_beta   90.00
_cell.angle_gamma   90.00
#
_symmetry.space_group_name_H-M   'P 1'
#
loop_
_entity.id
_entity.type
_entity.pdbx_description
1 polymer ?
#
loop_
_entity_poly.entity_id
_entity_poly.type
_entity_poly.pdbx_seq_one_letter_code
_entity_poly.pdbx_strand_id
1 'polypeptide(L)'
;MENVEENLLNSEKRDSKYKQLTKEQRQGILEKLLQQMKENKLKHAEFGMQHKLNTEKARYVPMFLQKRKKSLSFAIDIPKSTLFDIFKSGKYIKRISSTVKPTLTDKNKMDRLKFCLSKVNLANNGDLLFDDLYDYVHIDEKWFYLTKVKRSYYLMLNEENPERNCKSKRFITKIMFMAAVARPRYDAHRKLYFDGKIGIWPFVYQEPA
;
A
#
# COMPACT_ATOMS: atom_id res chain seq x y z
N MET A 1 59.52 49.30 0.06
CA MET A 1 59.52 48.19 -0.90
C MET A 1 60.04 46.98 -0.13
N GLU A 2 59.23 46.48 0.79
CA GLU A 2 58.16 45.49 0.59
C GLU A 2 58.71 44.06 0.61
N ASN A 3 58.58 43.46 1.80
CA ASN A 3 58.02 42.12 2.03
C ASN A 3 58.57 40.96 1.20
N VAL A 4 59.85 40.64 1.39
CA VAL A 4 60.45 39.39 0.87
C VAL A 4 60.52 38.27 1.91
N GLU A 5 60.34 38.55 3.22
CA GLU A 5 60.53 37.54 4.28
C GLU A 5 59.25 37.04 4.97
N GLU A 6 58.07 37.59 4.66
CA GLU A 6 56.82 37.20 5.36
C GLU A 6 55.98 36.10 4.70
N ASN A 7 56.35 35.64 3.50
CA ASN A 7 55.52 34.66 2.75
C ASN A 7 56.04 33.21 2.77
N LEU A 8 57.10 32.91 3.54
CA LEU A 8 57.66 31.56 3.65
C LEU A 8 57.19 30.77 4.88
N LEU A 9 56.27 31.31 5.70
CA LEU A 9 55.82 30.63 6.93
C LEU A 9 54.31 30.43 7.08
N ASN A 10 53.50 30.69 6.04
CA ASN A 10 52.03 30.64 6.17
C ASN A 10 51.30 29.86 5.05
N SER A 11 51.81 28.69 4.67
CA SER A 11 51.02 27.75 3.86
C SER A 11 51.01 26.31 4.34
N GLU A 12 51.38 26.04 5.59
CA GLU A 12 51.01 24.79 6.23
C GLU A 12 49.54 24.85 6.68
N LYS A 13 48.84 23.75 6.41
CA LYS A 13 47.50 23.39 6.92
C LYS A 13 46.30 24.00 6.19
N ARG A 14 46.11 23.54 4.95
CA ARG A 14 44.75 23.20 4.48
C ARG A 14 44.68 21.68 4.31
N ASP A 15 44.16 21.00 5.33
CA ASP A 15 43.78 19.59 5.27
C ASP A 15 42.67 19.41 4.24
N SER A 16 43.05 19.25 2.97
CA SER A 16 42.10 18.75 1.98
C SER A 16 41.80 17.30 2.36
N LYS A 17 40.55 17.03 2.72
CA LYS A 17 39.98 15.71 3.10
C LYS A 17 40.30 14.57 2.11
N TYR A 18 40.91 14.88 0.96
CA TYR A 18 41.31 13.96 -0.09
C TYR A 18 42.73 14.27 -0.55
N LYS A 19 43.67 13.35 -0.28
CA LYS A 19 45.03 13.41 -0.82
C LYS A 19 44.95 13.33 -2.35
N GLN A 20 45.38 14.38 -3.05
CA GLN A 20 45.41 14.36 -4.50
C GLN A 20 46.51 13.43 -5.00
N LEU A 21 46.11 12.31 -5.61
CA LEU A 21 47.04 11.34 -6.20
C LEU A 21 47.70 11.91 -7.46
N THR A 22 49.00 11.69 -7.60
CA THR A 22 49.76 12.01 -8.82
C THR A 22 49.31 11.12 -9.99
N LYS A 23 49.62 11.53 -11.22
CA LYS A 23 49.19 10.81 -12.43
C LYS A 23 49.70 9.35 -12.43
N GLU A 24 50.94 9.15 -12.01
CA GLU A 24 51.57 7.82 -11.88
C GLU A 24 50.86 6.95 -10.84
N GLN A 25 50.50 7.53 -9.69
CA GLN A 25 49.76 6.80 -8.66
C GLN A 25 48.38 6.36 -9.14
N ARG A 26 47.68 7.22 -9.90
CA ARG A 26 46.37 6.86 -10.50
C ARG A 26 46.53 5.74 -11.53
N GLN A 27 47.58 5.80 -12.33
CA GLN A 27 47.87 4.80 -13.37
C GLN A 27 48.21 3.44 -12.74
N GLY A 28 49.03 3.41 -11.69
CA GLY A 28 49.34 2.18 -10.94
C GLY A 28 48.12 1.57 -10.23
N ILE A 29 47.18 2.39 -9.75
CA ILE A 29 45.90 1.90 -9.20
C ILE A 29 45.05 1.27 -10.30
N LEU A 30 44.96 1.91 -11.46
CA LEU A 30 44.18 1.41 -12.59
C LEU A 30 44.69 0.05 -13.09
N GLU A 31 46.01 -0.11 -13.23
CA GLU A 31 46.60 -1.38 -13.65
C GLU A 31 46.35 -2.50 -12.63
N LYS A 32 46.48 -2.21 -11.33
CA LYS A 32 46.13 -3.17 -10.27
C LYS A 32 44.66 -3.60 -10.33
N LEU A 33 43.74 -2.67 -10.58
CA LEU A 33 42.31 -2.97 -10.69
C LEU A 33 42.00 -3.80 -11.95
N LEU A 34 42.63 -3.50 -13.09
CA LEU A 34 42.50 -4.28 -14.31
C LEU A 34 43.02 -5.71 -14.15
N GLN A 35 44.14 -5.88 -13.44
CA GLN A 35 44.67 -7.20 -13.10
C GLN A 35 43.71 -7.98 -12.20
N GLN A 36 43.13 -7.32 -11.19
CA GLN A 36 42.12 -7.93 -10.30
C GLN A 36 40.82 -8.27 -11.03
N MET A 37 40.43 -7.52 -12.08
CA MET A 37 39.30 -7.85 -12.97
C MET A 37 39.57 -9.13 -13.75
N LYS A 38 40.75 -9.26 -14.36
CA LYS A 38 41.13 -10.47 -15.10
C LYS A 38 41.16 -11.71 -14.21
N GLU A 39 41.55 -11.54 -12.95
CA GLU A 39 41.59 -12.61 -11.95
C GLU A 39 40.23 -12.86 -11.26
N ASN A 40 39.17 -12.14 -11.62
CA ASN A 40 37.84 -12.21 -10.99
C ASN A 40 37.85 -12.02 -9.45
N LYS A 41 38.85 -11.29 -8.93
CA LYS A 41 39.05 -11.05 -7.49
C LYS A 41 38.41 -9.75 -6.99
N LEU A 42 37.82 -8.96 -7.89
CA LEU A 42 37.06 -7.77 -7.52
C LEU A 42 35.77 -8.19 -6.82
N LYS A 43 35.78 -8.10 -5.49
CA LYS A 43 34.56 -8.24 -4.70
C LYS A 43 33.66 -7.05 -5.03
N HIS A 44 32.46 -7.31 -5.53
CA HIS A 44 31.40 -6.31 -5.47
C HIS A 44 31.22 -5.96 -4.00
N ALA A 45 31.48 -4.71 -3.64
CA ALA A 45 31.09 -4.24 -2.32
C ALA A 45 29.56 -4.26 -2.27
N GLU A 46 28.99 -5.24 -1.58
CA GLU A 46 27.64 -5.11 -1.05
C GLU A 46 27.69 -4.00 0.00
N PHE A 47 27.60 -2.75 -0.46
CA PHE A 47 27.37 -1.61 0.42
C PHE A 47 25.89 -1.60 0.83
N GLY A 48 25.45 -2.66 1.49
CA GLY A 48 24.25 -2.62 2.27
C GLY A 48 24.54 -1.70 3.45
N MET A 49 24.13 -0.42 3.37
CA MET A 49 23.95 0.35 4.59
C MET A 49 22.92 -0.40 5.42
N GLN A 50 23.40 -1.21 6.37
CA GLN A 50 22.59 -1.65 7.49
C GLN A 50 22.31 -0.40 8.30
N HIS A 51 21.33 0.39 7.85
CA HIS A 51 20.68 1.35 8.71
C HIS A 51 20.08 0.52 9.83
N LYS A 52 20.81 0.44 10.95
CA LYS A 52 20.28 -0.02 12.22
C LYS A 52 19.15 0.95 12.55
N LEU A 53 17.95 0.64 12.06
CA LEU A 53 16.75 1.30 12.53
C LEU A 53 16.80 1.13 14.05
N ASN A 54 16.82 2.22 14.80
CA ASN A 54 16.61 2.15 16.22
C ASN A 54 15.14 1.77 16.44
N THR A 55 14.86 0.46 16.34
CA THR A 55 13.53 -0.14 16.34
C THR A 55 12.79 0.21 17.63
N GLU A 56 13.52 0.49 18.71
CA GLU A 56 12.97 0.89 20.00
C GLU A 56 12.34 2.29 19.91
N LYS A 57 13.07 3.28 19.39
CA LYS A 57 12.53 4.64 19.21
C LYS A 57 11.27 4.67 18.36
N ALA A 58 11.23 3.89 17.27
CA ALA A 58 10.08 3.84 16.37
C ALA A 58 8.78 3.33 17.03
N ARG A 59 8.88 2.44 18.03
CA ARG A 59 7.71 1.91 18.76
C ARG A 59 7.07 2.94 19.68
N TYR A 60 7.87 3.83 20.28
CA TYR A 60 7.39 4.85 21.21
C TYR A 60 6.93 6.15 20.52
N VAL A 61 7.08 6.27 19.20
CA VAL A 61 6.57 7.44 18.47
C VAL A 61 5.04 7.47 18.54
N PRO A 62 4.40 8.55 19.01
CA PRO A 62 2.94 8.67 19.00
C PRO A 62 2.35 8.51 17.60
N MET A 63 1.19 7.84 17.50
CA MET A 63 0.55 7.48 16.22
C MET A 63 0.29 8.69 15.30
N PHE A 64 0.05 9.88 15.86
CA PHE A 64 -0.17 11.10 15.07
C PHE A 64 1.07 11.55 14.29
N LEU A 65 2.28 11.28 14.79
CA LEU A 65 3.56 11.54 14.11
C LEU A 65 3.91 10.45 13.09
N GLN A 66 3.31 9.26 13.19
CA GLN A 66 3.54 8.15 12.26
C GLN A 66 2.77 8.25 10.93
N LYS A 67 1.86 9.23 10.78
CA LYS A 67 1.00 9.37 9.58
C LYS A 67 1.78 9.67 8.30
N ARG A 68 2.81 10.52 8.39
CA ARG A 68 3.58 11.00 7.23
C ARG A 68 5.04 10.58 7.37
N LYS A 69 5.66 10.13 6.27
CA LYS A 69 7.10 9.78 6.25
C LYS A 69 7.99 10.92 6.79
N LYS A 70 7.67 12.18 6.49
CA LYS A 70 8.43 13.35 7.01
C LYS A 70 8.34 13.47 8.54
N SER A 71 7.15 13.32 9.11
CA SER A 71 6.93 13.41 10.56
C SER A 71 7.57 12.24 11.30
N LEU A 72 7.46 11.02 10.74
CA LEU A 72 8.08 9.83 11.30
C LEU A 72 9.61 9.95 11.25
N SER A 73 10.17 10.40 10.14
CA SER A 73 11.61 10.68 9.95
C SER A 73 12.15 11.64 11.00
N PHE A 74 11.44 12.74 11.29
CA PHE A 74 11.82 13.67 12.34
C PHE A 74 11.76 13.04 13.75
N ALA A 75 10.71 12.26 14.03
CA ALA A 75 10.52 11.65 15.35
C ALA A 75 11.54 10.53 15.67
N ILE A 76 11.99 9.79 14.66
CA ILE A 76 12.98 8.71 14.83
C ILE A 76 14.41 9.17 14.56
N ASP A 77 14.61 10.44 14.20
CA ASP A 77 15.90 11.03 13.83
C ASP A 77 16.63 10.28 12.71
N ILE A 78 15.90 9.95 11.64
CA ILE A 78 16.43 9.27 10.45
C ILE A 78 16.09 10.10 9.21
N PRO A 79 17.02 10.26 8.25
CA PRO A 79 16.73 10.92 6.98
C PRO A 79 15.53 10.31 6.26
N LYS A 80 14.71 11.16 5.62
CA LYS A 80 13.50 10.72 4.89
C LYS A 80 13.82 9.70 3.78
N SER A 81 14.97 9.82 3.12
CA SER A 81 15.46 8.89 2.09
C SER A 81 15.70 7.50 2.67
N THR A 82 16.49 7.41 3.74
CA THR A 82 16.72 6.17 4.48
C THR A 82 15.43 5.52 4.95
N LEU A 83 14.50 6.31 5.51
CA LEU A 83 13.19 5.80 5.92
C LEU A 83 12.38 5.27 4.72
N PHE A 84 12.53 5.87 3.54
CA PHE A 84 11.90 5.39 2.32
C PHE A 84 12.48 4.05 1.86
N ASP A 85 13.79 3.86 1.92
CA ASP A 85 14.44 2.60 1.56
C ASP A 85 14.08 1.48 2.54
N ILE A 86 14.04 1.78 3.84
CA ILE A 86 13.55 0.85 4.86
C ILE A 86 12.08 0.47 4.59
N PHE A 87 11.24 1.44 4.23
CA PHE A 87 9.86 1.16 3.83
C PHE A 87 9.78 0.29 2.57
N LYS A 88 10.63 0.55 1.56
CA LYS A 88 10.66 -0.21 0.29
C LYS A 88 11.16 -1.65 0.51
N SER A 89 12.10 -1.86 1.42
CA SER A 89 12.57 -3.19 1.81
C SER A 89 11.51 -4.04 2.52
N GLY A 90 10.45 -3.41 3.05
CA GLY A 90 9.32 -4.10 3.69
C GLY A 90 9.65 -4.82 5.01
N LYS A 91 10.91 -4.78 5.48
CA LYS A 91 11.39 -5.60 6.60
C LYS A 91 10.94 -5.13 7.98
N TYR A 92 10.84 -3.81 8.18
CA TYR A 92 10.61 -3.23 9.52
C TYR A 92 9.40 -2.31 9.63
N ILE A 93 8.96 -1.71 8.51
CA ILE A 93 7.89 -0.70 8.52
C ILE A 93 6.90 -1.03 7.41
N LYS A 94 5.62 -1.16 7.78
CA LYS A 94 4.50 -1.34 6.84
C LYS A 94 3.51 -0.19 6.93
N ARG A 95 2.89 0.15 5.81
CA ARG A 95 1.77 1.11 5.80
C ARG A 95 0.50 0.35 6.15
N ILE A 96 -0.19 0.82 7.18
CA ILE A 96 -1.51 0.31 7.58
C ILE A 96 -2.55 1.40 7.36
N SER A 97 -3.74 1.02 6.93
CA SER A 97 -4.92 1.85 6.95
C SER A 97 -5.91 1.28 7.96
N SER A 98 -6.26 2.05 8.97
CA SER A 98 -7.43 1.76 9.79
C SER A 98 -8.65 2.41 9.15
N THR A 99 -9.75 1.67 9.09
CA THR A 99 -11.06 2.21 8.69
C THR A 99 -11.94 2.29 9.93
N VAL A 100 -12.68 3.39 10.09
CA VAL A 100 -13.66 3.53 11.16
C VAL A 100 -14.76 2.49 10.93
N LYS A 101 -15.01 1.66 11.95
CA LYS A 101 -16.12 0.70 11.96
C LYS A 101 -17.21 1.23 12.89
N PRO A 102 -18.49 1.01 12.61
CA PRO A 102 -19.56 1.35 13.53
C PRO A 102 -19.37 0.57 14.84
N THR A 103 -19.54 1.25 15.97
CA THR A 103 -19.47 0.63 17.29
C THR A 103 -20.71 -0.23 17.50
N LEU A 104 -20.50 -1.52 17.81
CA LEU A 104 -21.59 -2.42 18.17
C LEU A 104 -21.93 -2.26 19.65
N THR A 105 -23.17 -1.92 19.95
CA THR A 105 -23.71 -1.99 21.31
C THR A 105 -23.78 -3.45 21.77
N ASP A 106 -23.80 -3.70 23.08
CA ASP A 106 -23.88 -5.08 23.59
C ASP A 106 -25.18 -5.77 23.18
N LYS A 107 -26.28 -5.00 23.06
CA LYS A 107 -27.53 -5.46 22.45
C LYS A 107 -27.31 -5.96 21.02
N ASN A 108 -26.66 -5.17 20.16
CA ASN A 108 -26.38 -5.57 18.78
C ASN A 108 -25.50 -6.83 18.71
N LYS A 109 -24.56 -7.01 19.64
CA LYS A 109 -23.74 -8.23 19.71
C LYS A 109 -24.60 -9.44 20.07
N MET A 110 -25.45 -9.31 21.08
CA MET A 110 -26.36 -10.38 21.51
C MET A 110 -27.34 -10.77 20.40
N ASP A 111 -27.95 -9.79 19.72
CA ASP A 111 -28.91 -10.07 18.65
C ASP A 111 -28.23 -10.76 17.46
N ARG A 112 -26.99 -10.35 17.11
CA ARG A 112 -26.19 -11.04 16.09
C ARG A 112 -25.82 -12.46 16.51
N LEU A 113 -25.45 -12.69 17.77
CA LEU A 113 -25.12 -14.02 18.27
C LEU A 113 -26.37 -14.93 18.23
N LYS A 114 -27.52 -14.44 18.68
CA LYS A 114 -28.79 -15.16 18.61
C LYS A 114 -29.15 -15.53 17.16
N PHE A 115 -28.97 -14.59 16.24
CA PHE A 115 -29.17 -14.86 14.82
C PHE A 115 -28.23 -15.96 14.31
N CYS A 116 -26.93 -15.89 14.62
CA CYS A 116 -25.99 -16.94 14.22
C CYS A 116 -26.35 -18.31 14.82
N LEU A 117 -26.73 -18.37 16.10
CA LEU A 117 -27.15 -19.60 16.76
C LEU A 117 -28.43 -20.19 16.15
N SER A 118 -29.36 -19.35 15.69
CA SER A 118 -30.55 -19.81 14.96
C SER A 118 -30.24 -20.48 13.63
N LYS A 119 -29.00 -20.32 13.12
CA LYS A 119 -28.51 -20.92 11.88
C LYS A 119 -27.63 -22.15 12.12
N VAL A 120 -27.58 -22.65 13.34
CA VAL A 120 -26.83 -23.87 13.69
C VAL A 120 -27.83 -24.92 14.17
N ASN A 121 -27.82 -26.06 13.51
CA ASN A 121 -28.64 -27.23 13.82
C ASN A 121 -27.77 -28.33 14.44
N LEU A 122 -28.34 -29.11 15.35
CA LEU A 122 -27.70 -30.30 15.88
C LEU A 122 -27.98 -31.47 14.94
N ALA A 123 -26.92 -32.08 14.41
CA ALA A 123 -27.02 -33.29 13.62
C ALA A 123 -27.22 -34.53 14.51
N ASN A 124 -27.73 -35.60 13.93
CA ASN A 124 -28.07 -36.84 14.64
C ASN A 124 -26.85 -37.51 15.33
N ASN A 125 -25.64 -37.18 14.87
CA ASN A 125 -24.37 -37.64 15.43
C ASN A 125 -23.83 -36.73 16.55
N GLY A 126 -24.56 -35.68 16.94
CA GLY A 126 -24.15 -34.71 17.96
C GLY A 126 -23.33 -33.55 17.43
N ASP A 127 -23.02 -33.50 16.12
CA ASP A 127 -22.27 -32.41 15.53
C ASP A 127 -23.14 -31.16 15.30
N LEU A 128 -22.53 -29.98 15.39
CA LEU A 128 -23.18 -28.72 15.04
C LEU A 128 -22.97 -28.42 13.56
N LEU A 129 -24.05 -28.42 12.78
CA LEU A 129 -24.03 -28.10 11.36
C LEU A 129 -24.73 -26.77 11.10
N PHE A 130 -24.20 -25.97 10.17
CA PHE A 130 -24.91 -24.79 9.71
C PHE A 130 -26.12 -25.18 8.86
N ASP A 131 -27.20 -24.41 9.01
CA ASP A 131 -28.35 -24.40 8.10
C ASP A 131 -27.86 -24.26 6.65
N ASP A 132 -28.44 -25.04 5.75
CA ASP A 132 -28.04 -25.03 4.34
C ASP A 132 -28.54 -23.79 3.60
N LEU A 133 -29.49 -23.06 4.19
CA LEU A 133 -30.05 -21.82 3.65
C LEU A 133 -30.58 -21.96 2.21
N TYR A 134 -30.99 -23.16 1.78
CA TYR A 134 -31.51 -23.35 0.41
C TYR A 134 -32.83 -22.60 0.16
N ASP A 135 -33.58 -22.30 1.22
CA ASP A 135 -34.84 -21.56 1.17
C ASP A 135 -34.68 -20.05 1.41
N TYR A 136 -33.43 -19.55 1.41
CA TYR A 136 -33.13 -18.13 1.63
C TYR A 136 -32.78 -17.43 0.32
N VAL A 137 -33.43 -16.28 0.11
CA VAL A 137 -33.04 -15.30 -0.90
C VAL A 137 -32.42 -14.11 -0.18
N HIS A 138 -31.16 -13.81 -0.51
CA HIS A 138 -30.47 -12.62 -0.02
C HIS A 138 -30.76 -11.45 -0.95
N ILE A 139 -31.28 -10.37 -0.38
CA ILE A 139 -31.59 -9.13 -1.10
C ILE A 139 -30.71 -8.03 -0.52
N ASP A 140 -30.05 -7.26 -1.39
CA ASP A 140 -29.27 -6.09 -1.00
C ASP A 140 -29.48 -4.95 -1.98
N GLU A 141 -29.37 -3.72 -1.48
CA GLU A 141 -29.43 -2.50 -2.28
C GLU A 141 -28.04 -1.87 -2.35
N LYS A 142 -27.63 -1.52 -3.56
CA LYS A 142 -26.31 -0.91 -3.79
C LYS A 142 -26.40 0.28 -4.72
N TRP A 143 -25.84 1.41 -4.27
CA TRP A 143 -25.59 2.58 -5.10
C TRP A 143 -24.34 2.41 -5.95
N PHE A 144 -24.50 2.52 -7.27
CA PHE A 144 -23.39 2.57 -8.22
C PHE A 144 -23.25 3.98 -8.77
N TYR A 145 -22.01 4.47 -8.80
CA TYR A 145 -21.69 5.71 -9.50
C TYR A 145 -21.59 5.42 -10.99
N LEU A 146 -22.27 6.22 -11.82
CA LEU A 146 -22.16 6.14 -13.29
C LEU A 146 -20.70 6.25 -13.76
N THR A 147 -19.87 6.99 -13.02
CA THR A 147 -18.45 7.11 -13.30
C THR A 147 -17.61 7.13 -12.03
N LYS A 148 -16.40 6.55 -12.08
CA LYS A 148 -15.50 6.51 -10.91
C LYS A 148 -14.86 7.88 -10.70
N VAL A 149 -14.78 8.33 -9.45
CA VAL A 149 -14.14 9.60 -9.07
C VAL A 149 -12.68 9.65 -9.49
N LYS A 150 -11.95 8.55 -9.31
CA LYS A 150 -10.57 8.40 -9.78
C LYS A 150 -10.53 7.23 -10.76
N ARG A 151 -10.01 7.47 -11.96
CA ARG A 151 -9.67 6.45 -12.94
C ARG A 151 -8.20 6.62 -13.29
N SER A 152 -7.51 5.49 -13.46
CA SER A 152 -6.14 5.47 -13.96
C SER A 152 -6.19 5.08 -15.43
N TYR A 153 -5.40 5.76 -16.25
CA TYR A 153 -5.26 5.51 -17.68
C TYR A 153 -3.80 5.19 -17.97
N TYR A 154 -3.55 4.26 -18.88
CA TYR A 154 -2.25 4.11 -19.54
C TYR A 154 -2.37 4.85 -20.85
N LEU A 155 -1.63 5.94 -21.01
CA LEU A 155 -1.65 6.79 -22.20
C LEU A 155 -0.29 6.70 -22.89
N MET A 156 -0.30 6.78 -24.22
CA MET A 156 0.94 6.95 -24.98
C MET A 156 1.51 8.36 -24.72
N LEU A 157 2.83 8.54 -24.89
CA LEU A 157 3.51 9.81 -24.58
C LEU A 157 2.94 11.03 -25.31
N ASN A 158 2.33 10.82 -26.48
CA ASN A 158 1.76 11.88 -27.33
C ASN A 158 0.22 11.92 -27.27
N GLU A 159 -0.39 11.15 -26.38
CA GLU A 159 -1.85 11.09 -26.26
C GLU A 159 -2.34 12.14 -25.27
N GLU A 160 -3.43 12.82 -25.61
CA GLU A 160 -4.02 13.83 -24.75
C GLU A 160 -4.65 13.20 -23.50
N ASN A 161 -4.58 13.93 -22.38
CA ASN A 161 -5.16 13.46 -21.14
C ASN A 161 -6.70 13.49 -21.24
N PRO A 162 -7.40 12.43 -20.82
CA PRO A 162 -8.86 12.40 -20.87
C PRO A 162 -9.45 13.43 -19.89
N GLU A 163 -10.14 14.43 -20.43
CA GLU A 163 -10.83 15.43 -19.62
C GLU A 163 -12.13 14.87 -19.04
N ARG A 164 -12.30 15.00 -17.72
CA ARG A 164 -13.49 14.56 -16.99
C ARG A 164 -13.86 15.58 -15.93
N ASN A 165 -14.71 16.53 -16.31
CA ASN A 165 -15.09 17.66 -15.47
C ASN A 165 -16.48 17.45 -14.83
N CYS A 166 -16.60 17.78 -13.55
CA CYS A 166 -17.85 17.78 -12.79
C CYS A 166 -17.70 18.75 -11.61
N LYS A 167 -18.75 19.49 -11.25
CA LYS A 167 -18.70 20.53 -10.19
C LYS A 167 -18.26 19.97 -8.82
N SER A 168 -18.70 18.77 -8.46
CA SER A 168 -18.26 18.06 -7.25
C SER A 168 -18.58 16.57 -7.34
N LYS A 169 -17.95 15.74 -6.50
CA LYS A 169 -18.24 14.29 -6.43
C LYS A 169 -19.71 13.97 -6.13
N ARG A 170 -20.45 14.90 -5.51
CA ARG A 170 -21.87 14.74 -5.18
C ARG A 170 -22.77 14.80 -6.41
N PHE A 171 -22.32 15.46 -7.49
CA PHE A 171 -23.06 15.59 -8.76
C PHE A 171 -22.82 14.41 -9.72
N ILE A 172 -22.00 13.42 -9.33
CA ILE A 172 -21.89 12.20 -10.13
C ILE A 172 -23.19 11.42 -9.96
N THR A 173 -23.89 11.16 -11.06
CA THR A 173 -25.12 10.37 -11.09
C THR A 173 -24.89 9.03 -10.39
N LYS A 174 -25.78 8.72 -9.44
CA LYS A 174 -25.82 7.44 -8.75
C LYS A 174 -27.10 6.71 -9.15
N ILE A 175 -26.96 5.44 -9.46
CA ILE A 175 -28.09 4.56 -9.75
C ILE A 175 -28.11 3.50 -8.66
N MET A 176 -29.26 3.34 -7.99
CA MET A 176 -29.44 2.27 -7.01
C MET A 176 -29.88 1.01 -7.76
N PHE A 177 -29.27 -0.11 -7.42
CA PHE A 177 -29.72 -1.42 -7.87
C PHE A 177 -30.08 -2.28 -6.67
N MET A 178 -31.19 -2.99 -6.78
CA MET A 178 -31.53 -4.10 -5.91
C MET A 178 -31.06 -5.39 -6.58
N ALA A 179 -30.33 -6.22 -5.85
CA ALA A 179 -29.90 -7.53 -6.32
C ALA A 179 -30.48 -8.61 -5.40
N ALA A 180 -31.02 -9.66 -6.01
CA ALA A 180 -31.48 -10.85 -5.29
C ALA A 180 -30.63 -12.06 -5.71
N VAL A 181 -30.08 -12.76 -4.72
CA VAL A 181 -29.21 -13.93 -4.92
C VAL A 181 -29.60 -15.00 -3.90
N ALA A 182 -29.73 -16.23 -4.37
CA ALA A 182 -29.90 -17.42 -3.54
C ALA A 182 -28.66 -18.32 -3.63
N ARG A 183 -28.61 -19.36 -2.80
CA ARG A 183 -27.50 -20.33 -2.83
C ARG A 183 -27.50 -21.10 -4.16
N PRO A 184 -26.35 -21.18 -4.88
CA PRO A 184 -26.24 -22.00 -6.08
C PRO A 184 -26.53 -23.47 -5.76
N ARG A 185 -27.31 -24.15 -6.61
CA ARG A 185 -27.71 -25.54 -6.39
C ARG A 185 -28.00 -26.26 -7.69
N TYR A 186 -27.79 -27.57 -7.69
CA TYR A 186 -28.12 -28.41 -8.83
C TYR A 186 -29.62 -28.74 -8.83
N ASP A 187 -30.28 -28.57 -9.97
CA ASP A 187 -31.66 -28.96 -10.20
C ASP A 187 -31.69 -30.32 -10.91
N ALA A 188 -32.10 -31.36 -10.17
CA ALA A 188 -32.18 -32.73 -10.68
C ALA A 188 -33.25 -32.90 -11.76
N HIS A 189 -34.34 -32.12 -11.73
CA HIS A 189 -35.41 -32.21 -12.73
C HIS A 189 -34.98 -31.61 -14.06
N ARG A 190 -34.31 -30.45 -14.00
CA ARG A 190 -33.81 -29.76 -15.20
C ARG A 190 -32.44 -30.24 -15.65
N LYS A 191 -31.77 -31.07 -14.85
CA LYS A 191 -30.37 -31.51 -15.04
C LYS A 191 -29.42 -30.33 -15.28
N LEU A 192 -29.66 -29.22 -14.58
CA LEU A 192 -28.96 -27.95 -14.76
C LEU A 192 -28.54 -27.38 -13.41
N TYR A 193 -27.46 -26.62 -13.40
CA TYR A 193 -27.00 -25.94 -12.21
C TYR A 193 -27.58 -24.53 -12.15
N PHE A 194 -28.32 -24.21 -11.09
CA PHE A 194 -28.73 -22.85 -10.81
C PHE A 194 -27.57 -22.09 -10.18
N ASP A 195 -27.17 -20.98 -10.80
CA ASP A 195 -26.00 -20.19 -10.40
C ASP A 195 -26.27 -19.25 -9.21
N GLY A 196 -27.47 -19.31 -8.63
CA GLY A 196 -27.88 -18.49 -7.50
C GLY A 196 -28.37 -17.09 -7.88
N LYS A 197 -28.20 -16.65 -9.14
CA LYS A 197 -28.60 -15.29 -9.53
C LYS A 197 -30.09 -15.26 -9.87
N ILE A 198 -30.87 -14.49 -9.12
CA ILE A 198 -32.30 -14.31 -9.40
C ILE A 198 -32.50 -13.10 -10.29
N GLY A 199 -31.87 -11.97 -9.96
CA GLY A 199 -31.95 -10.78 -10.78
C GLY A 199 -31.30 -9.56 -10.17
N ILE A 200 -31.20 -8.52 -11.00
CA ILE A 200 -30.75 -7.19 -10.60
C ILE A 200 -31.67 -6.16 -11.26
N TRP A 201 -32.24 -5.27 -10.47
CA TRP A 201 -33.21 -4.28 -10.94
C TRP A 201 -32.75 -2.89 -10.56
N PRO A 202 -32.72 -1.93 -11.50
CA PRO A 202 -32.47 -0.54 -11.18
C PRO A 202 -33.70 0.07 -10.51
N PHE A 203 -33.50 0.78 -9.40
CA PHE A 203 -34.52 1.69 -8.87
C PHE A 203 -34.41 3.01 -9.65
N VAL A 204 -35.13 3.07 -10.77
CA VAL A 204 -35.30 4.29 -11.58
C VAL A 204 -36.75 4.73 -11.53
N TYR A 205 -36.97 6.02 -11.28
CA TYR A 205 -38.25 6.69 -11.49
C TYR A 205 -38.22 7.28 -12.90
N GLN A 206 -39.25 6.97 -13.69
CA GLN A 206 -39.44 7.58 -14.99
C GLN A 206 -40.11 8.94 -14.78
N GLU A 207 -39.36 10.03 -14.98
CA GLU A 207 -39.96 11.36 -15.08
C GLU A 207 -40.47 11.55 -16.52
N PRO A 208 -41.69 12.09 -16.73
CA PRO A 208 -42.13 12.50 -18.07
C PRO A 208 -41.20 13.61 -18.59
N ALA A 209 -40.89 13.53 -19.88
CA ALA A 209 -40.01 14.46 -20.58
C ALA A 209 -40.63 15.87 -20.71
#